data_AF-V4IT65-F1
#
_entry.id   AF-V4IT65-F1
#
_cell.length_a   1.000
_cell.length_b   1.000
_cell.length_c   1.000
_cell.angle_alpha   90.00
_cell.angle_beta   90.00
_cell.angle_gamma   90.00
#
_symmetry.space_group_name_H-M   'P 1'
#
loop_
_entity.id
_entity.type
_entity.pdbx_description
1 polymer ?
#
loop_
_entity_poly.entity_id
_entity_poly.type
_entity_poly.pdbx_seq_one_letter_code
_entity_poly.pdbx_strand_id
1 'polypeptide(L)'
;MDCFYEGENMLVIHPDECIDCGVCEPECPIEAIKPDTEDDADGKWLALNSKYATVWPNITVRKDPPADYKEFETITNKLEKYFSEKPA
;
A
#
# COMPACT_ATOMS: atom_id res chain seq x y z
N MET A 1 7.48 -12.08 6.65
CA MET A 1 6.21 -11.89 5.93
C MET A 1 6.49 -10.69 5.06
N ASP A 2 7.00 -10.98 3.86
CA ASP A 2 7.89 -10.09 3.14
C ASP A 2 7.23 -9.66 1.83
N CYS A 3 5.91 -9.49 1.83
CA CYS A 3 5.13 -9.14 0.65
C CYS A 3 4.90 -7.62 0.50
N PHE A 4 5.52 -6.78 1.33
CA PHE A 4 5.40 -5.32 1.23
C PHE A 4 6.54 -4.70 0.42
N TYR A 5 6.18 -3.76 -0.45
CA TYR A 5 7.11 -3.06 -1.33
C TYR A 5 6.89 -1.55 -1.23
N GLU A 6 7.98 -0.79 -1.27
CA GLU A 6 8.02 0.60 -0.81
C GLU A 6 8.32 1.60 -1.93
N GLY A 7 7.36 2.49 -2.19
CA GLY A 7 7.52 3.67 -3.02
C GLY A 7 7.84 4.92 -2.19
N GLU A 8 8.09 6.03 -2.86
CA GLU A 8 8.42 7.33 -2.25
C GLU A 8 7.37 7.78 -1.21
N ASN A 9 6.09 7.43 -1.40
CA ASN A 9 5.01 7.83 -0.50
C ASN A 9 3.88 6.81 -0.34
N MET A 10 4.07 5.56 -0.76
CA MET A 10 3.06 4.51 -0.67
C MET A 10 3.71 3.14 -0.48
N LEU A 11 3.02 2.26 0.25
CA LEU A 11 3.34 0.83 0.32
C LEU A 11 2.34 0.04 -0.51
N VAL A 12 2.82 -1.03 -1.14
CA VAL A 12 1.98 -2.01 -1.85
C VAL A 12 2.27 -3.42 -1.38
N ILE A 13 1.29 -4.31 -1.55
CA ILE A 13 1.36 -5.73 -1.22
C ILE A 13 1.48 -6.53 -2.52
N HIS A 14 2.46 -7.42 -2.61
CA HIS A 14 2.59 -8.33 -3.76
C HIS A 14 1.51 -9.42 -3.69
N PRO A 15 0.58 -9.51 -4.65
CA PRO A 15 -0.53 -10.46 -4.57
C PRO A 15 -0.05 -11.92 -4.63
N ASP A 16 0.94 -12.24 -5.47
CA ASP A 16 1.46 -13.62 -5.57
C ASP A 16 2.25 -14.09 -4.33
N GLU A 17 2.72 -13.16 -3.49
CA GLU A 17 3.44 -13.49 -2.23
C GLU A 17 2.52 -13.38 -1.00
N CYS A 18 1.38 -12.70 -1.15
CA CYS A 18 0.34 -12.65 -0.13
C CYS A 18 -0.30 -14.03 0.02
N ILE A 19 -0.52 -14.43 1.26
CA ILE A 19 -1.15 -15.72 1.61
C ILE A 19 -2.50 -15.53 2.32
N ASP A 20 -3.07 -14.32 2.23
CA ASP A 20 -4.38 -13.96 2.78
C ASP A 20 -4.57 -14.26 4.27
N CYS A 21 -3.51 -14.11 5.07
CA CYS A 21 -3.58 -14.40 6.51
C CYS A 21 -4.34 -13.33 7.33
N GLY A 22 -4.63 -12.16 6.76
CA GLY A 22 -5.39 -11.09 7.39
C GLY A 22 -4.71 -10.33 8.54
N VAL A 23 -3.45 -10.66 8.88
CA VAL A 23 -2.75 -10.05 10.04
C VAL A 23 -2.48 -8.56 9.85
N CYS A 24 -2.23 -8.10 8.62
CA CYS A 24 -1.88 -6.71 8.34
C CYS A 24 -3.06 -5.74 8.37
N GLU A 25 -4.29 -6.22 8.13
CA GLU A 25 -5.48 -5.38 8.09
C GLU A 25 -5.73 -4.58 9.39
N PRO A 26 -5.82 -5.21 10.58
CA PRO A 26 -6.05 -4.47 11.83
C PRO A 26 -4.86 -3.62 12.27
N GLU A 27 -3.67 -3.85 11.71
CA GLU A 27 -2.46 -3.11 12.04
C GLU A 27 -2.37 -1.75 11.31
N CYS A 28 -3.17 -1.55 10.26
CA CYS A 28 -3.20 -0.30 9.51
C CYS A 28 -3.98 0.78 10.28
N PRO A 29 -3.36 1.88 10.76
CA PRO A 29 -4.04 2.86 11.60
C PRO A 29 -5.17 3.64 10.90
N ILE A 30 -5.13 3.66 9.56
CA ILE A 30 -6.12 4.34 8.70
C ILE A 30 -6.99 3.35 7.92
N GLU A 31 -6.92 2.05 8.27
CA GLU A 31 -7.75 0.99 7.68
C GLU A 31 -7.65 0.90 6.13
N ALA A 32 -6.49 1.22 5.57
CA ALA A 32 -6.27 1.27 4.12
C ALA A 32 -5.99 -0.09 3.47
N ILE A 33 -5.67 -1.11 4.27
CA ILE A 33 -5.44 -2.47 3.78
C ILE A 33 -6.78 -3.18 3.74
N LYS A 34 -7.12 -3.75 2.57
CA LYS A 34 -8.37 -4.48 2.33
C LYS A 34 -8.10 -5.77 1.53
N PRO A 35 -8.93 -6.80 1.69
CA PRO A 35 -8.93 -7.95 0.79
C PRO A 35 -9.13 -7.51 -0.66
N ASP A 36 -8.53 -8.24 -1.60
CA ASP A 36 -8.72 -8.01 -3.04
C ASP A 36 -10.18 -8.19 -3.49
N THR A 37 -10.96 -8.98 -2.74
CA THR A 37 -12.41 -9.14 -2.93
C THR A 37 -13.24 -7.89 -2.59
N GLU A 38 -12.65 -6.90 -1.92
CA GLU A 38 -13.27 -5.60 -1.58
C GLU A 38 -12.77 -4.44 -2.45
N ASP A 39 -12.02 -4.72 -3.52
CA ASP A 39 -11.59 -3.70 -4.48
C ASP A 39 -12.79 -3.06 -5.21
N ASP A 40 -12.55 -1.88 -5.77
CA ASP A 40 -13.49 -1.22 -6.66
C ASP A 40 -13.76 -2.10 -7.89
N ALA A 41 -14.90 -1.88 -8.55
CA ALA A 41 -15.33 -2.72 -9.69
C ALA A 41 -14.36 -2.71 -10.88
N ASP A 42 -13.46 -1.73 -10.94
CA ASP A 42 -12.39 -1.62 -11.94
C ASP A 42 -11.09 -2.33 -11.54
N GLY A 43 -11.00 -2.90 -10.33
CA GLY A 43 -9.85 -3.65 -9.83
C GLY A 43 -8.57 -2.83 -9.76
N LYS A 44 -8.71 -1.50 -9.61
CA LYS A 44 -7.57 -0.58 -9.75
C LYS A 44 -6.52 -0.80 -8.66
N TRP A 45 -6.91 -1.17 -7.44
CA TRP A 45 -5.98 -1.33 -6.34
C TRP A 45 -5.15 -2.60 -6.52
N LEU A 46 -5.78 -3.71 -6.92
CA LEU A 46 -5.08 -4.95 -7.25
C LEU A 46 -4.08 -4.72 -8.38
N ALA A 47 -4.49 -4.04 -9.46
CA ALA A 47 -3.61 -3.73 -10.58
C ALA A 47 -2.42 -2.85 -10.16
N LEU A 48 -2.67 -1.82 -9.33
CA LEU A 48 -1.63 -0.92 -8.82
C LEU A 48 -0.63 -1.67 -7.94
N ASN A 49 -1.13 -2.46 -6.99
CA ASN A 49 -0.30 -3.28 -6.11
C ASN A 49 0.56 -4.26 -6.91
N SER A 50 -0.03 -4.96 -7.87
CA SER A 50 0.68 -5.89 -8.76
C SER A 50 1.80 -5.21 -9.54
N LYS A 51 1.55 -4.02 -10.11
CA LYS A 51 2.57 -3.27 -10.87
C LYS A 51 3.74 -2.92 -9.95
N TYR A 52 3.47 -2.22 -8.85
CA TYR A 52 4.52 -1.61 -8.05
C TYR A 52 5.29 -2.60 -7.18
N ALA A 53 4.68 -3.72 -6.79
CA ALA A 53 5.37 -4.80 -6.10
C ALA A 53 6.52 -5.42 -6.93
N THR A 54 6.50 -5.29 -8.26
CA THR A 54 7.57 -5.81 -9.13
C THR A 54 8.72 -4.82 -9.38
N VAL A 55 8.51 -3.53 -9.08
CA VAL A 55 9.48 -2.46 -9.42
C VAL A 55 10.01 -1.68 -8.22
N TRP A 56 9.31 -1.72 -7.08
CA TRP A 56 9.76 -1.08 -5.85
C TRP A 56 10.62 -2.02 -4.99
N PRO A 57 11.47 -1.48 -4.12
CA PRO A 57 12.24 -2.29 -3.17
C PRO A 57 11.31 -2.94 -2.13
N ASN A 58 11.68 -4.14 -1.69
CA ASN A 58 10.99 -4.84 -0.62
C ASN A 58 11.28 -4.19 0.75
N ILE A 59 10.25 -4.03 1.58
CA ILE A 59 10.37 -3.52 2.95
C ILE A 59 9.98 -4.60 3.96
N THR A 60 10.93 -4.96 4.82
CA THR A 60 10.76 -6.00 5.86
C THR A 60 10.85 -5.45 7.28
N VAL A 61 11.20 -4.17 7.41
CA VAL A 61 11.40 -3.52 8.71
C VAL A 61 10.56 -2.25 8.78
N ARG A 62 9.78 -2.13 9.86
CA ARG A 62 8.98 -0.94 10.14
C ARG A 62 9.87 0.30 10.23
N LYS A 63 9.44 1.38 9.57
CA LYS A 63 10.01 2.73 9.69
C LYS A 63 9.02 3.65 10.39
N ASP A 64 9.50 4.82 10.81
CA ASP A 64 8.63 5.89 11.27
C ASP A 64 7.78 6.43 10.10
N PRO A 65 6.51 6.79 10.33
CA PRO A 65 5.69 7.42 9.31
C PRO A 65 6.28 8.80 8.90
N PRO A 66 5.98 9.29 7.69
CA PRO A 66 6.36 10.64 7.26
C PRO A 66 5.91 11.70 8.27
N ALA A 67 6.70 12.76 8.48
CA ALA A 67 6.41 13.75 9.54
C ALA A 67 5.04 14.45 9.39
N ASP A 68 4.55 14.55 8.16
CA ASP A 68 3.29 15.16 7.74
C ASP A 68 2.13 14.17 7.62
N TYR A 69 2.30 12.89 8.00
CA TYR A 69 1.31 11.84 7.76
C TYR A 69 -0.11 12.17 8.25
N LYS A 70 -0.22 12.89 9.38
CA LYS A 70 -1.50 13.31 9.98
C LYS A 70 -2.31 14.24 9.08
N GLU A 71 -1.64 15.06 8.28
CA GLU A 71 -2.31 15.97 7.33
C GLU A 71 -3.00 15.17 6.21
N PHE A 72 -2.49 13.97 5.89
CA PHE A 72 -2.98 13.10 4.84
C PHE A 72 -4.03 12.08 5.29
N GLU A 73 -4.31 11.95 6.60
CA GLU A 73 -5.30 11.00 7.11
C GLU A 73 -6.73 11.31 6.62
N THR A 74 -7.07 12.60 6.50
CA THR A 74 -8.42 13.06 6.14
C THR A 74 -8.59 13.41 4.66
N ILE A 75 -7.51 13.34 3.88
CA ILE A 75 -7.53 13.72 2.47
C ILE A 75 -8.10 12.58 1.62
N THR A 76 -9.11 12.89 0.82
CA THR A 76 -9.66 12.00 -0.20
C THR A 76 -8.95 12.18 -1.54
N ASN A 77 -9.00 11.13 -2.37
CA ASN A 77 -8.40 11.08 -3.72
C ASN A 77 -6.89 11.36 -3.68
N LYS A 78 -6.18 10.69 -2.75
CA LYS A 78 -4.72 10.83 -2.59
C LYS A 78 -3.95 10.24 -3.76
N LEU A 79 -4.48 9.17 -4.36
CA LEU A 79 -3.88 8.52 -5.52
C LEU A 79 -3.75 9.51 -6.69
N GLU A 80 -4.78 10.30 -6.96
CA GLU A 80 -4.77 11.26 -8.08
C GLU A 80 -3.95 12.51 -7.78
N LYS A 81 -3.89 12.94 -6.51
CA LYS A 81 -3.29 14.22 -6.11
C LYS A 81 -1.81 14.14 -5.78
N TYR A 82 -1.36 13.03 -5.20
CA TYR A 82 -0.05 12.97 -4.54
C TYR A 82 0.77 11.74 -4.91
N PHE A 83 0.19 10.74 -5.56
CA PHE A 83 0.90 9.50 -5.85
C PHE A 83 2.19 9.72 -6.64
N SER A 84 3.25 9.03 -6.23
CA SER A 84 4.53 8.99 -6.93
C SER A 84 4.84 7.57 -7.38
N GLU A 85 5.26 7.41 -8.64
CA GLU A 85 5.72 6.12 -9.16
C GLU A 85 7.14 5.77 -8.69
N LYS A 86 7.85 6.69 -8.03
CA LYS A 86 9.26 6.50 -7.67
C LYS A 86 9.40 5.48 -6.53
N PRO A 87 10.43 4.63 -6.57
CA PRO A 87 10.80 3.81 -5.41
C PRO A 87 11.32 4.69 -4.25
N ALA A 88 11.28 4.13 -3.03
CA ALA A 88 11.89 4.75 -1.84
C ALA A 88 13.43 4.77 -1.84
#